data_AF-X6NV29-F1
#
_entry.id   AF-X6NV29-F1
#
_cell.length_a   1.000
_cell.length_b   1.000
_cell.length_c   1.000
_cell.angle_alpha   90.00
_cell.angle_beta   90.00
_cell.angle_gamma   90.00
#
_symmetry.space_group_name_H-M   'P 1'
#
loop_
_entity.id
_entity.type
_entity.pdbx_description
1 polymer ?
#
loop_
_entity_poly.entity_id
_entity_poly.type
_entity_poly.pdbx_seq_one_letter_code
_entity_poly.pdbx_strand_id
1 'polypeptide(L)'
;MSSEQLEQLRKEAEKNPKKSWRYLQFLEDNNLDKPKEVTHYGKILLDSKNVPANKRWRLLERVVISALQCHKTSVATECLNELSQSFGEDSKRIKLLRGMILEKQEEWNKTEHIYNLILKEDNNNTGALKRKIALLISQRNEKAAIHKLNEYLSLVDAFDLKQHNYELAKFACEELLMLPTQSLNFFFFKKKKSWF
;
A
#
# COMPACT_ATOMS: atom_id res chain seq x y z
N MET A 1 -21.76 -15.58 12.61
CA MET A 1 -20.99 -15.11 13.78
C MET A 1 -20.13 -13.87 13.50
N SER A 2 -19.42 -13.74 12.35
CA SER A 2 -18.53 -12.57 12.15
C SER A 2 -19.23 -11.25 11.80
N SER A 3 -20.39 -11.28 11.11
CA SER A 3 -21.08 -10.06 10.65
C SER A 3 -21.75 -9.26 11.77
N GLU A 4 -22.41 -9.93 12.72
CA GLU A 4 -23.07 -9.29 13.86
C GLU A 4 -22.05 -8.66 14.81
N GLN A 5 -20.94 -9.37 15.07
CA GLN A 5 -19.84 -8.87 15.90
C GLN A 5 -19.15 -7.65 15.25
N LEU A 6 -18.95 -7.66 13.92
CA LEU A 6 -18.41 -6.52 13.19
C LEU A 6 -19.31 -5.28 13.34
N GLU A 7 -20.62 -5.46 13.18
CA GLU A 7 -21.59 -4.38 13.26
C GLU A 7 -21.70 -3.82 14.69
N GLN A 8 -21.61 -4.68 15.71
CA GLN A 8 -21.54 -4.25 17.10
C GLN A 8 -20.29 -3.42 17.37
N LEU A 9 -19.11 -3.92 17.00
CA LEU A 9 -17.83 -3.21 17.19
C LEU A 9 -17.80 -1.89 16.41
N ARG A 10 -18.41 -1.85 15.23
CA ARG A 10 -18.57 -0.63 14.44
C ARG A 10 -19.42 0.40 15.18
N LYS A 11 -20.60 0.00 15.68
CA LYS A 11 -21.48 0.90 16.47
C LYS A 11 -20.80 1.40 17.74
N GLU A 12 -20.00 0.57 18.40
CA GLU A 12 -19.20 0.97 19.55
C GLU A 12 -18.12 1.99 19.16
N ALA A 13 -17.44 1.78 18.02
CA ALA A 13 -16.46 2.73 17.48
C ALA A 13 -17.11 4.06 17.06
N GLU A 14 -18.32 4.04 16.50
CA GLU A 14 -19.08 5.24 16.15
C GLU A 14 -19.48 6.05 17.39
N LYS A 15 -19.89 5.36 18.47
CA LYS A 15 -20.22 6.00 19.76
C LYS A 15 -18.99 6.56 20.47
N ASN A 16 -17.86 5.86 20.42
CA ASN A 16 -16.62 6.31 21.04
C ASN A 16 -15.39 6.05 20.15
N PRO A 17 -15.10 6.98 19.22
CA PRO A 17 -14.01 6.83 18.26
C PRO A 17 -12.64 6.68 18.92
N LYS A 18 -12.45 7.25 20.12
CA LYS A 18 -11.20 7.16 20.90
C LYS A 18 -10.92 5.77 21.47
N LYS A 19 -11.89 4.85 21.43
CA LYS A 19 -11.77 3.45 21.88
C LYS A 19 -11.94 2.44 20.72
N SER A 20 -11.85 2.91 19.48
CA SER A 20 -12.03 2.10 18.26
C SER A 20 -10.89 1.11 17.97
N TRP A 21 -9.88 0.98 18.84
CA TRP A 21 -8.74 0.07 18.63
C TRP A 21 -9.17 -1.38 18.40
N ARG A 22 -10.12 -1.89 19.20
CA ARG A 22 -10.65 -3.26 19.05
C ARG A 22 -11.32 -3.47 17.69
N TYR A 23 -12.01 -2.47 17.18
CA TYR A 23 -12.62 -2.52 15.85
C TYR A 23 -11.54 -2.60 14.76
N LEU A 24 -10.50 -1.78 14.84
CA LEU A 24 -9.39 -1.83 13.87
C LEU A 24 -8.62 -3.15 13.93
N GLN A 25 -8.42 -3.73 15.13
CA GLN A 25 -7.85 -5.06 15.30
C GLN A 25 -8.72 -6.12 14.64
N PHE A 26 -10.03 -6.10 14.90
CA PHE A 26 -10.96 -7.04 14.28
C PHE A 26 -10.93 -6.97 12.75
N LEU A 27 -10.86 -5.77 12.18
CA LEU A 27 -10.70 -5.61 10.73
C LEU A 27 -9.40 -6.25 10.20
N GLU A 28 -8.31 -6.14 10.96
CA GLU A 28 -7.01 -6.72 10.59
C GLU A 28 -7.03 -8.25 10.71
N ASP A 29 -7.53 -8.78 11.82
CA ASP A 29 -7.56 -10.22 12.11
C ASP A 29 -8.45 -10.98 11.10
N ASN A 30 -9.46 -10.30 10.54
CA ASN A 30 -10.37 -10.87 9.53
C ASN A 30 -10.02 -10.45 8.10
N ASN A 31 -8.89 -9.79 7.86
CA ASN A 31 -8.47 -9.30 6.54
C ASN A 31 -9.57 -8.47 5.81
N LEU A 32 -10.32 -7.65 6.56
CA LEU A 32 -11.40 -6.84 6.03
C LEU A 32 -10.87 -5.50 5.53
N ASP A 33 -10.94 -5.28 4.21
CA ASP A 33 -10.51 -4.03 3.60
C ASP A 33 -11.57 -2.92 3.77
N LYS A 34 -11.29 -1.99 4.68
CA LYS A 34 -12.14 -0.86 5.06
C LYS A 34 -11.30 0.42 5.20
N PRO A 35 -10.77 0.95 4.09
CA PRO A 35 -9.72 1.96 4.14
C PRO A 35 -10.22 3.31 4.67
N LYS A 36 -11.49 3.65 4.44
CA LYS A 36 -12.09 4.89 4.94
C LYS A 36 -12.17 4.88 6.46
N GLU A 37 -12.61 3.76 7.01
CA GLU A 37 -12.77 3.51 8.43
C GLU A 37 -11.41 3.43 9.13
N VAL A 38 -10.46 2.69 8.55
CA VAL A 38 -9.08 2.62 9.05
C VAL A 38 -8.43 4.00 9.08
N THR A 39 -8.59 4.80 8.01
CA THR A 39 -8.05 6.16 7.98
C THR A 39 -8.70 7.06 9.04
N HIS A 40 -10.02 6.99 9.18
CA HIS A 40 -10.78 7.84 10.10
C HIS A 40 -10.49 7.50 11.56
N TYR A 41 -10.73 6.24 11.97
CA TYR A 41 -10.51 5.79 13.33
C TYR A 41 -9.04 5.74 13.70
N GLY A 42 -8.19 5.31 12.76
CA GLY A 42 -6.75 5.27 12.97
C GLY A 42 -6.17 6.64 13.28
N LYS A 43 -6.54 7.68 12.53
CA LYS A 43 -6.09 9.05 12.80
C LYS A 43 -6.56 9.55 14.18
N ILE A 44 -7.82 9.33 14.54
CA ILE A 44 -8.35 9.69 15.86
C ILE A 44 -7.57 9.01 16.99
N LEU A 45 -7.27 7.71 16.85
CA LEU A 45 -6.51 6.96 17.86
C LEU A 45 -5.06 7.45 17.96
N LEU A 46 -4.43 7.76 16.82
CA LEU A 46 -3.06 8.29 16.78
C LEU A 46 -2.96 9.67 17.45
N ASP A 47 -3.90 10.57 17.16
CA ASP A 47 -3.95 11.92 17.71
C ASP A 47 -4.28 11.91 19.22
N SER A 48 -5.20 11.02 19.64
CA SER A 48 -5.56 10.85 21.05
C SER A 48 -4.55 10.02 21.86
N LYS A 49 -3.52 9.45 21.23
CA LYS A 49 -2.53 8.53 21.82
C LYS A 49 -3.16 7.31 22.53
N ASN A 50 -4.39 6.95 22.15
CA ASN A 50 -5.12 5.80 22.70
C ASN A 50 -4.82 4.51 21.93
N VAL A 51 -3.53 4.23 21.75
CA VAL A 51 -3.03 3.04 21.05
C VAL A 51 -1.94 2.42 21.92
N PRO A 52 -1.88 1.09 22.06
CA PRO A 52 -0.76 0.44 22.72
C PRO A 52 0.56 0.90 22.08
N ALA A 53 1.52 1.36 22.89
CA ALA A 53 2.77 1.93 22.39
C ALA A 53 3.40 1.00 21.34
N ASN A 54 3.59 -0.28 21.68
CA ASN A 54 4.14 -1.32 20.82
C ASN A 54 3.40 -1.58 19.49
N LYS A 55 2.20 -1.02 19.29
CA LYS A 55 1.39 -1.16 18.08
C LYS A 55 1.21 0.15 17.32
N ARG A 56 1.66 1.28 17.85
CA ARG A 56 1.46 2.61 17.25
C ARG A 56 2.02 2.71 15.84
N TRP A 57 3.24 2.24 15.61
CA TRP A 57 3.91 2.27 14.30
C TRP A 57 3.22 1.40 13.27
N ARG A 58 2.76 0.20 13.67
CA ARG A 58 1.93 -0.65 12.78
C ARG A 58 0.65 0.09 12.36
N LEU A 59 0.01 0.80 13.28
CA LEU A 59 -1.16 1.62 12.95
C LEU A 59 -0.80 2.79 12.03
N LEU A 60 0.31 3.50 12.27
CA LEU A 60 0.79 4.56 11.38
C LEU A 60 0.97 4.06 9.95
N GLU A 61 1.70 2.96 9.75
CA GLU A 61 1.91 2.36 8.41
C GLU A 61 0.58 2.00 7.74
N ARG A 62 -0.32 1.37 8.50
CA ARG A 62 -1.65 0.99 8.00
C ARG A 62 -2.50 2.22 7.63
N VAL A 63 -2.46 3.28 8.44
CA VAL A 63 -3.14 4.55 8.12
C VAL A 63 -2.54 5.21 6.90
N VAL A 64 -1.22 5.19 6.69
CA VAL A 64 -0.59 5.69 5.45
C VAL A 64 -1.18 4.98 4.23
N ILE A 65 -1.19 3.64 4.23
CA ILE A 65 -1.71 2.84 3.11
C ILE A 65 -3.20 3.13 2.87
N SER A 66 -4.02 3.09 3.93
CA SER A 66 -5.46 3.34 3.83
C SER A 66 -5.80 4.78 3.43
N ALA A 67 -5.02 5.76 3.88
CA ALA A 67 -5.19 7.15 3.49
C ALA A 67 -4.88 7.35 2.01
N LEU A 68 -3.86 6.68 1.47
CA LEU A 68 -3.54 6.69 0.04
C LEU A 68 -4.67 6.09 -0.82
N GLN A 69 -5.27 4.99 -0.38
CA GLN A 69 -6.47 4.41 -1.01
C GLN A 69 -7.64 5.39 -1.00
N CYS A 70 -7.77 6.19 0.05
CA CYS A 70 -8.82 7.20 0.20
C CYS A 70 -8.48 8.57 -0.43
N HIS A 71 -7.37 8.70 -1.16
CA HIS A 71 -6.88 9.99 -1.71
C HIS A 71 -6.62 11.08 -0.64
N LYS A 72 -6.39 10.70 0.61
CA LYS A 72 -6.06 11.60 1.74
C LYS A 72 -4.55 11.68 1.91
N THR A 73 -3.86 12.23 0.92
CA THR A 73 -2.38 12.30 0.89
C THR A 73 -1.78 13.14 2.02
N SER A 74 -2.49 14.15 2.53
CA SER A 74 -2.05 14.93 3.71
C SER A 74 -1.90 14.04 4.95
N VAL A 75 -2.93 13.25 5.27
CA VAL A 75 -2.93 12.31 6.40
C VAL A 75 -1.82 11.27 6.26
N ALA A 76 -1.62 10.76 5.04
CA ALA A 76 -0.51 9.83 4.75
C ALA A 76 0.86 10.48 5.01
N THR A 77 1.04 11.74 4.60
CA THR A 77 2.30 12.47 4.79
C THR A 77 2.57 12.77 6.25
N GLU A 78 1.56 13.20 7.01
CA GLU A 78 1.66 13.40 8.47
C GLU A 78 2.10 12.11 9.18
N CYS A 79 1.43 10.99 8.89
CA CYS A 79 1.76 9.71 9.52
C CYS A 79 3.16 9.21 9.12
N LEU A 80 3.58 9.46 7.88
CA LEU A 80 4.94 9.13 7.44
C LEU A 80 6.00 9.98 8.15
N ASN A 81 5.72 11.26 8.41
CA ASN A 81 6.65 12.13 9.14
C ASN A 81 6.85 11.64 10.57
N GLU A 82 5.79 11.21 11.26
CA GLU A 82 5.90 10.59 12.59
C GLU A 82 6.74 9.29 12.56
N LEU A 83 6.56 8.45 11.54
CA LEU A 83 7.38 7.25 11.33
C LEU A 83 8.85 7.61 11.08
N SER A 84 9.10 8.63 10.25
CA SER A 84 10.45 9.10 9.90
C SER A 84 11.19 9.66 11.10
N GLN A 85 10.50 10.38 11.99
CA GLN A 85 11.09 10.86 13.24
C GLN A 85 11.46 9.72 14.19
N SER A 86 10.72 8.60 14.15
CA SER A 86 10.91 7.48 15.06
C SER A 86 12.01 6.50 14.60
N PHE A 87 12.13 6.28 13.29
CA PHE A 87 13.01 5.24 12.72
C PHE A 87 14.05 5.76 11.72
N GLY A 88 14.08 7.07 11.46
CA GLY A 88 14.95 7.69 10.46
C GLY A 88 14.45 7.53 9.02
N GLU A 89 14.97 8.38 8.12
CA GLU A 89 14.56 8.36 6.72
C GLU A 89 15.14 7.19 5.92
N ASP A 90 16.23 6.61 6.41
CA ASP A 90 16.97 5.56 5.69
C ASP A 90 16.31 4.17 5.72
N SER A 91 15.29 3.99 6.58
CA SER A 91 14.54 2.74 6.64
C SER A 91 13.90 2.42 5.28
N LYS A 92 14.18 1.22 4.76
CA LYS A 92 13.61 0.71 3.50
C LYS A 92 12.09 0.84 3.45
N ARG A 93 11.42 0.58 4.58
CA ARG A 93 9.96 0.67 4.68
C ARG A 93 9.45 2.11 4.56
N ILE A 94 10.17 3.06 5.17
CA ILE A 94 9.86 4.50 5.09
C ILE A 94 10.11 5.02 3.67
N LYS A 95 11.23 4.64 3.05
CA LYS A 95 11.51 4.94 1.63
C LYS A 95 10.40 4.43 0.72
N LEU A 96 9.94 3.19 0.93
CA LEU A 96 8.84 2.60 0.15
C LEU A 96 7.54 3.41 0.32
N LEU A 97 7.12 3.69 1.56
CA LEU A 97 5.92 4.49 1.83
C LEU A 97 6.03 5.90 1.23
N ARG A 98 7.21 6.52 1.28
CA ARG A 98 7.48 7.82 0.64
C ARG A 98 7.31 7.75 -0.87
N GLY A 99 7.86 6.72 -1.52
CA GLY A 99 7.66 6.46 -2.94
C GLY A 99 6.17 6.35 -3.30
N MET A 100 5.38 5.67 -2.47
CA MET A 100 3.94 5.51 -2.69
C MET A 100 3.14 6.81 -2.52
N ILE A 101 3.58 7.72 -1.64
CA ILE A 101 2.99 9.06 -1.53
C ILE A 101 3.32 9.88 -2.78
N LEU A 102 4.57 9.84 -3.25
CA LEU A 102 5.01 10.54 -4.46
C LEU A 102 4.31 10.01 -5.72
N GLU A 103 4.07 8.70 -5.81
CA GLU A 103 3.21 8.11 -6.85
C GLU A 103 1.84 8.78 -6.86
N LYS A 104 1.22 8.92 -5.69
CA LYS A 104 -0.13 9.51 -5.57
C LYS A 104 -0.15 11.00 -5.88
N GLN A 105 0.99 11.67 -5.76
CA GLN A 105 1.22 13.06 -6.12
C GLN A 105 1.63 13.24 -7.59
N GLU A 106 1.76 12.15 -8.35
CA GLU A 106 2.19 12.14 -9.75
C GLU A 106 3.64 12.67 -9.95
N GLU A 107 4.46 12.59 -8.91
CA GLU A 107 5.88 12.97 -8.93
C GLU A 107 6.75 11.82 -9.46
N TRP A 108 6.57 11.49 -10.75
CA TRP A 108 7.11 10.28 -11.37
C TRP A 108 8.63 10.16 -11.29
N ASN A 109 9.36 11.25 -11.54
CA ASN A 109 10.83 11.26 -11.53
C ASN A 109 11.38 10.93 -10.13
N LYS A 110 10.79 11.51 -9.08
CA LYS A 110 11.19 11.26 -7.69
C LYS A 110 10.82 9.83 -7.27
N THR A 111 9.64 9.39 -7.67
CA THR A 111 9.16 8.02 -7.43
C THR A 111 10.11 6.99 -8.03
N GLU A 112 10.47 7.17 -9.31
CA GLU A 112 11.43 6.31 -10.00
C GLU A 112 12.77 6.26 -9.28
N HIS A 113 13.28 7.43 -8.88
CA HIS A 113 14.54 7.52 -8.16
C HIS A 113 14.50 6.73 -6.84
N ILE A 114 13.46 6.89 -6.03
CA ILE A 114 13.30 6.16 -4.76
C ILE A 114 13.29 4.65 -4.99
N TYR A 115 12.51 4.14 -5.95
CA TYR A 115 12.46 2.70 -6.19
C TYR A 115 13.76 2.15 -6.74
N ASN A 116 14.46 2.90 -7.59
CA ASN A 116 15.78 2.51 -8.05
C ASN A 116 16.80 2.46 -6.90
N LEU A 117 16.73 3.39 -5.93
CA LEU A 117 17.58 3.35 -4.73
C LEU A 117 17.29 2.12 -3.87
N ILE A 118 16.02 1.84 -3.58
CA ILE A 118 15.64 0.66 -2.78
C ILE A 118 16.12 -0.63 -3.47
N LEU A 119 15.93 -0.74 -4.79
CA LEU A 119 16.34 -1.92 -5.56
C LEU A 119 17.84 -2.03 -5.77
N LYS A 120 18.59 -0.92 -5.66
CA LYS A 120 20.05 -0.92 -5.65
C LYS A 120 20.60 -1.42 -4.31
N GLU A 121 19.94 -1.06 -3.20
CA GLU A 121 20.28 -1.56 -1.86
C GLU A 121 19.83 -3.01 -1.65
N ASP A 122 18.70 -3.39 -2.26
CA ASP A 122 18.03 -4.67 -2.09
C ASP A 122 17.21 -5.01 -3.32
N ASN A 123 17.85 -5.70 -4.26
CA ASN A 123 17.24 -6.13 -5.51
C ASN A 123 16.11 -7.15 -5.31
N ASN A 124 16.04 -7.79 -4.14
CA ASN A 124 15.02 -8.78 -3.80
C ASN A 124 13.82 -8.17 -3.07
N ASN A 125 13.75 -6.84 -2.96
CA ASN A 125 12.63 -6.15 -2.34
C ASN A 125 11.37 -6.26 -3.19
N THR A 126 10.54 -7.27 -2.89
CA THR A 126 9.30 -7.57 -3.62
C THR A 126 8.33 -6.38 -3.65
N GLY A 127 8.25 -5.59 -2.56
CA GLY A 127 7.44 -4.38 -2.51
C GLY A 127 7.88 -3.33 -3.52
N ALA A 128 9.17 -3.00 -3.55
CA ALA A 128 9.72 -2.04 -4.50
C ALA A 128 9.65 -2.55 -5.95
N LEU A 129 9.86 -3.85 -6.20
CA LEU A 129 9.70 -4.45 -7.52
C LEU A 129 8.27 -4.30 -8.04
N LYS A 130 7.27 -4.68 -7.24
CA LYS A 130 5.85 -4.53 -7.59
C LYS A 130 5.50 -3.08 -7.95
N ARG A 131 6.01 -2.12 -7.17
CA ARG A 131 5.80 -0.69 -7.43
C ARG A 131 6.52 -0.19 -8.68
N LYS A 132 7.74 -0.64 -8.92
CA LYS A 132 8.50 -0.31 -10.14
C LYS A 132 7.81 -0.84 -11.39
N ILE A 133 7.29 -2.07 -11.35
CA ILE A 133 6.50 -2.66 -12.45
C ILE A 133 5.26 -1.80 -12.73
N ALA A 134 4.50 -1.46 -11.68
CA ALA A 134 3.33 -0.58 -11.79
C ALA A 134 3.66 0.77 -12.46
N LEU A 135 4.77 1.40 -12.05
CA LEU A 135 5.24 2.67 -12.63
C LEU A 135 5.63 2.53 -14.12
N LEU A 136 6.32 1.44 -14.50
CA LEU A 136 6.72 1.19 -15.89
C LEU A 136 5.49 0.95 -16.79
N ILE A 137 4.48 0.25 -16.25
CA ILE A 137 3.20 0.06 -16.93
C ILE A 137 2.48 1.41 -17.14
N SER A 138 2.43 2.28 -16.12
CA SER A 138 1.79 3.60 -16.27
C SER A 138 2.51 4.49 -17.29
N GLN A 139 3.82 4.31 -17.47
CA GLN A 139 4.63 5.00 -18.48
C GLN A 139 4.55 4.37 -19.89
N ARG A 140 3.80 3.27 -20.07
CA ARG A 140 3.73 2.48 -21.32
C ARG A 140 5.07 1.91 -21.77
N ASN A 141 6.02 1.71 -20.85
CA ASN A 141 7.29 1.08 -21.14
C ASN A 141 7.19 -0.45 -20.95
N GLU A 142 6.47 -1.09 -21.87
CA GLU A 142 6.12 -2.51 -21.77
C GLU A 142 7.36 -3.42 -21.71
N LYS A 143 8.39 -3.13 -22.51
CA LYS A 143 9.62 -3.94 -22.53
C LYS A 143 10.33 -3.95 -21.17
N ALA A 144 10.48 -2.79 -20.54
CA ALA A 144 11.09 -2.69 -19.22
C ALA A 144 10.20 -3.30 -18.14
N ALA A 145 8.88 -3.14 -18.24
CA ALA A 145 7.92 -3.74 -17.33
C ALA A 145 8.00 -5.28 -17.36
N ILE A 146 8.06 -5.88 -18.55
CA ILE A 146 8.19 -7.34 -18.73
C ILE A 146 9.52 -7.84 -18.13
N HIS A 147 10.62 -7.14 -18.37
CA HIS A 147 11.91 -7.50 -17.80
C HIS A 147 11.86 -7.51 -16.26
N LYS A 148 11.32 -6.44 -15.65
CA LYS A 148 11.19 -6.35 -14.19
C LYS A 148 10.18 -7.33 -13.62
N LEU A 149 9.14 -7.67 -14.37
CA LEU A 149 8.19 -8.70 -13.99
C LEU A 149 8.89 -10.07 -13.93
N ASN A 150 9.72 -10.42 -14.91
CA ASN A 150 10.50 -11.66 -14.87
C ASN A 150 11.46 -11.72 -13.68
N GLU A 151 12.12 -10.61 -13.34
CA GLU A 151 12.93 -10.52 -12.12
C GLU A 151 12.09 -10.77 -10.87
N TYR A 152 10.93 -10.12 -10.74
CA TYR A 152 10.01 -10.35 -9.61
C TYR A 152 9.57 -11.81 -9.52
N LEU A 153 9.16 -12.40 -10.64
CA LEU A 153 8.68 -13.77 -10.71
C LEU A 153 9.76 -14.79 -10.33
N SER A 154 11.03 -14.52 -10.66
CA SER A 154 12.16 -15.36 -10.28
C SER A 154 12.39 -15.43 -8.76
N LEU A 155 11.88 -14.45 -7.99
CA LEU A 155 12.07 -14.37 -6.54
C LEU A 155 10.96 -15.05 -5.73
N VAL A 156 9.78 -15.25 -6.33
CA VAL A 156 8.60 -15.76 -5.60
C VAL A 156 8.56 -17.29 -5.60
N ASP A 157 9.64 -17.96 -6.02
CA ASP A 157 9.70 -19.41 -6.29
C ASP A 157 8.57 -19.92 -7.23
N ALA A 158 7.85 -18.99 -7.86
CA ALA A 158 6.67 -19.26 -8.69
C ALA A 158 7.04 -19.58 -10.15
N PHE A 159 8.30 -19.38 -10.52
CA PHE A 159 8.78 -19.50 -11.88
C PHE A 159 10.08 -20.31 -11.96
N ASP A 160 9.96 -21.61 -11.76
CA ASP A 160 10.77 -22.49 -12.57
C ASP A 160 10.15 -22.46 -13.98
N LEU A 161 10.58 -21.50 -14.82
CA LEU A 161 10.14 -21.32 -16.23
C LEU A 161 10.21 -22.62 -17.06
N LYS A 162 10.95 -23.62 -16.58
CA LYS A 162 11.05 -24.96 -17.16
C LYS A 162 9.79 -25.80 -17.04
N GLN A 163 8.83 -25.47 -16.15
CA GLN A 163 7.68 -26.31 -15.85
C GLN A 163 6.35 -25.88 -16.52
N HIS A 164 6.32 -24.88 -17.41
CA HIS A 164 5.11 -24.44 -18.12
C HIS A 164 3.89 -24.11 -17.21
N ASN A 165 4.11 -23.67 -15.97
CA ASN A 165 3.03 -23.45 -15.01
C ASN A 165 2.44 -22.03 -15.11
N TYR A 166 1.66 -21.78 -16.18
CA TYR A 166 1.01 -20.49 -16.46
C TYR A 166 0.01 -20.05 -15.37
N GLU A 167 -0.47 -20.96 -14.52
CA GLU A 167 -1.40 -20.65 -13.43
C GLU A 167 -0.72 -19.88 -12.28
N LEU A 168 0.54 -20.19 -11.97
CA LEU A 168 1.33 -19.42 -10.99
C LEU A 168 1.67 -18.02 -11.50
N ALA A 169 1.92 -17.88 -12.80
CA ALA A 169 2.12 -16.59 -13.46
C ALA A 169 0.86 -15.73 -13.39
N LYS A 170 -0.30 -16.34 -13.66
CA LYS A 170 -1.60 -15.70 -13.52
C LYS A 170 -1.85 -15.27 -12.08
N PHE A 171 -1.57 -16.12 -11.10
CA PHE A 171 -1.72 -15.77 -9.68
C PHE A 171 -0.81 -14.62 -9.25
N ALA A 172 0.46 -14.61 -9.67
CA ALA A 172 1.38 -13.52 -9.39
C ALA A 172 0.94 -12.20 -10.05
N CYS A 173 0.38 -12.27 -11.26
CA CYS A 173 -0.24 -11.14 -11.95
C CYS A 173 -1.53 -10.68 -11.24
N GLU A 174 -2.37 -11.59 -10.75
CA GLU A 174 -3.55 -11.27 -9.94
C GLU A 174 -3.14 -10.60 -8.63
N GLU A 175 -2.10 -11.08 -7.96
CA GLU A 175 -1.54 -10.44 -6.76
C GLU A 175 -1.03 -9.02 -7.08
N LEU A 176 -0.42 -8.85 -8.26
CA LEU A 176 -0.03 -7.55 -8.85
C LEU A 176 -1.20 -6.72 -9.39
N LEU A 177 -2.44 -7.21 -9.38
CA LEU A 177 -3.64 -6.43 -9.66
C LEU A 177 -4.44 -6.13 -8.38
N MET A 178 -4.22 -6.91 -7.32
CA MET A 178 -4.98 -6.92 -6.07
C MET A 178 -4.26 -6.30 -4.87
N LEU A 179 -3.02 -5.79 -4.99
CA LEU A 179 -2.36 -5.14 -3.85
C LEU A 179 -3.25 -4.02 -3.31
N PRO A 180 -3.33 -3.84 -2.00
CA PRO A 180 -4.20 -2.83 -1.39
C PRO A 180 -3.88 -1.40 -1.88
N THR A 181 -2.66 -1.15 -2.33
CA THR A 181 -2.28 0.15 -2.89
C THR A 181 -2.57 0.28 -4.39
N GLN A 182 -2.97 -0.82 -5.04
CA GLN A 182 -3.36 -0.91 -6.44
C GLN A 182 -4.83 -0.58 -6.63
N SER A 183 -5.20 0.64 -6.28
CA SER A 183 -5.86 1.41 -7.33
C SER A 183 -4.83 1.71 -8.42
N LEU A 184 -4.36 0.70 -9.17
CA LEU A 184 -3.56 0.89 -10.38
C LEU A 184 -4.36 1.72 -11.40
N ASN A 185 -5.69 1.77 -11.25
CA ASN A 185 -6.60 2.46 -12.14
C ASN A 185 -7.88 2.83 -11.37
N PHE A 186 -8.02 4.05 -10.84
CA PHE A 186 -9.33 4.67 -11.11
C PHE A 186 -9.44 4.84 -12.64
N PHE A 187 -8.30 4.98 -13.34
CA PHE A 187 -8.28 5.28 -14.76
C PHE A 187 -7.16 4.65 -15.59
N PHE A 188 -7.52 3.57 -16.28
CA PHE A 188 -7.29 3.52 -17.72
C PHE A 188 -8.27 4.48 -18.49
N PHE A 189 -9.15 5.24 -17.81
CA PHE A 189 -10.53 5.43 -18.29
C PHE A 189 -11.21 6.85 -18.26
N LYS A 190 -10.66 7.97 -17.73
CA LYS A 190 -11.40 9.28 -17.78
C LYS A 190 -10.80 10.35 -18.65
N LYS A 191 -9.52 10.31 -19.00
CA LYS A 191 -8.91 11.44 -19.72
C LYS A 191 -8.09 11.06 -20.96
N LYS A 192 -8.60 10.07 -21.72
CA LYS A 192 -8.97 10.32 -23.12
C LYS A 192 -10.12 11.34 -23.19
N LYS A 193 -9.91 12.55 -22.65
CA LYS A 193 -10.84 13.69 -22.77
C LYS A 193 -10.03 14.89 -23.22
N SER A 194 -9.56 14.83 -24.45
CA SER A 194 -10.11 15.63 -25.55
C SER A 194 -9.26 15.33 -26.77
N TRP A 195 -9.77 14.42 -27.60
CA TRP A 195 -9.63 14.56 -29.03
C TRP A 195 -11.06 14.80 -29.51
N PHE A 196 -11.23 15.96 -30.13
CA PHE A 196 -12.45 16.77 -30.28
C PHE A 196 -12.80 17.63 -29.06
#